data_AF-A0AAJ8BE19-F1
#
_entry.id   AF-A0AAJ8BE19-F1
#
_cell.length_a   1.000
_cell.length_b   1.000
_cell.length_c   1.000
_cell.angle_alpha   90.00
_cell.angle_beta   90.00
_cell.angle_gamma   90.00
#
_symmetry.space_group_name_H-M   'P 1'
#
loop_
_entity.id
_entity.type
_entity.pdbx_description
1 polymer ?
#
loop_
_entity_poly.entity_id
_entity_poly.type
_entity_poly.pdbx_seq_one_letter_code
_entity_poly.pdbx_strand_id
1 'polypeptide(L)'
;MFLYLLIFMAYHSSRWIPRSKRLKFQIVNAVFMAIVLGSQLYVMARPKSSRYCRQPLLNNLSASVALSFIASGFSVVFTLLDPVPQSLWASYHVFGLVSCGQGLCTAILTLTAAACATTTPELYYMSLILTVASIFSTGFFTVRGGLWLTNRRPETDPSRNNER
;
A
#
# COMPACT_ATOMS: atom_id res chain seq x y z
N MET A 1 1.33 2.92 -2.64
CA MET A 1 0.02 2.97 -1.97
C MET A 1 -0.59 1.60 -1.70
N PHE A 2 -0.24 0.57 -2.49
CA PHE A 2 -0.76 -0.78 -2.32
C PHE A 2 -0.56 -1.36 -0.91
N LEU A 3 0.64 -1.23 -0.33
CA LEU A 3 0.94 -1.71 1.03
C LEU A 3 0.10 -1.02 2.10
N TYR A 4 -0.16 0.29 1.93
CA TYR A 4 -1.02 1.07 2.80
C TYR A 4 -2.48 0.56 2.72
N LEU A 5 -2.97 0.22 1.53
CA LEU A 5 -4.28 -0.41 1.35
C LEU A 5 -4.37 -1.79 2.02
N LEU A 6 -3.32 -2.61 1.94
CA LEU A 6 -3.32 -3.94 2.58
C LEU A 6 -3.47 -3.85 4.09
N ILE A 7 -2.73 -2.95 4.74
CA ILE A 7 -2.86 -2.70 6.18
C ILE A 7 -4.29 -2.20 6.50
N PHE A 8 -4.82 -1.28 5.71
CA PHE A 8 -6.17 -0.75 5.87
C PHE A 8 -7.23 -1.86 5.83
N MET A 9 -7.16 -2.72 4.81
CA MET A 9 -8.10 -3.83 4.63
C MET A 9 -7.96 -4.84 5.75
N ALA A 10 -6.72 -5.23 6.11
CA ALA A 10 -6.48 -6.14 7.23
C ALA A 10 -7.07 -5.62 8.54
N TYR A 11 -6.88 -4.32 8.83
CA TYR A 11 -7.43 -3.68 10.02
C TYR A 11 -8.96 -3.68 10.03
N HIS A 12 -9.61 -3.20 8.96
CA HIS A 12 -11.08 -3.16 8.90
C HIS A 12 -11.70 -4.56 8.89
N SER A 13 -11.16 -5.50 8.12
CA SER A 13 -11.65 -6.88 8.08
C SER A 13 -11.48 -7.59 9.43
N SER A 14 -10.39 -7.35 10.16
CA SER A 14 -10.21 -7.94 11.50
C SER A 14 -11.26 -7.46 12.51
N ARG A 15 -11.78 -6.25 12.34
CA ARG A 15 -12.80 -5.66 13.22
C ARG A 15 -14.21 -6.12 12.90
N TRP A 16 -14.48 -6.50 11.65
CA TRP A 16 -15.72 -7.16 11.26
C TRP A 16 -15.82 -8.60 11.77
N ILE A 17 -14.69 -9.22 12.12
CA ILE A 17 -14.63 -10.61 12.56
C ILE A 17 -14.65 -10.70 14.11
N PRO A 18 -15.47 -11.60 14.70
CA PRO A 18 -15.53 -11.80 16.15
C PRO A 18 -14.16 -12.20 16.73
N ARG A 19 -13.85 -11.73 17.94
CA ARG A 19 -12.51 -11.88 18.58
C ARG A 19 -11.99 -13.32 18.60
N SER A 20 -12.86 -14.31 18.77
CA SER A 20 -12.49 -15.75 18.77
C SER A 20 -11.93 -16.25 17.43
N LYS A 21 -12.20 -15.55 16.31
CA LYS A 21 -11.70 -15.91 14.97
C LYS A 21 -10.60 -14.96 14.46
N ARG A 22 -10.20 -13.94 15.23
CA ARG A 22 -9.16 -12.97 14.80
C ARG A 22 -7.80 -13.63 14.58
N LEU A 23 -7.42 -14.61 15.39
CA LEU A 23 -6.16 -15.34 15.21
C LEU A 23 -6.10 -16.04 13.84
N LYS A 24 -7.20 -16.69 13.42
CA LYS A 24 -7.30 -17.34 12.10
C LYS A 24 -7.15 -16.33 10.97
N PHE A 25 -7.80 -15.17 11.11
CA PHE A 25 -7.68 -14.08 10.13
C PHE A 25 -6.25 -13.50 10.08
N GLN A 26 -5.61 -13.31 11.22
CA GLN A 26 -4.22 -12.84 11.31
C GLN A 26 -3.25 -13.81 10.62
N ILE A 27 -3.41 -15.12 10.82
CA ILE A 27 -2.61 -16.15 10.15
C ILE A 27 -2.80 -16.05 8.63
N VAL A 28 -4.03 -15.97 8.14
CA VAL A 28 -4.31 -15.84 6.70
C VAL A 28 -3.68 -14.57 6.13
N ASN A 29 -3.80 -13.44 6.83
CA ASN A 29 -3.22 -12.18 6.40
C ASN A 29 -1.67 -12.21 6.43
N ALA A 30 -1.07 -12.86 7.43
CA ALA A 30 0.38 -13.06 7.50
C ALA A 30 0.89 -13.95 6.37
N VAL A 31 0.19 -15.04 6.05
CA VAL A 31 0.50 -15.91 4.90
C VAL A 31 0.40 -15.14 3.59
N PHE A 32 -0.65 -14.32 3.41
CA PHE A 32 -0.80 -13.48 2.23
C PHE A 32 0.36 -12.48 2.08
N MET A 33 0.73 -11.78 3.16
CA MET A 33 1.88 -10.87 3.16
C MET A 33 3.20 -11.60 2.89
N ALA A 34 3.38 -12.81 3.42
CA ALA A 34 4.56 -13.64 3.17
C ALA A 34 4.66 -14.08 1.70
N ILE A 35 3.54 -14.37 1.03
CA ILE A 35 3.51 -14.68 -0.42
C ILE A 35 3.90 -13.44 -1.23
N VAL A 36 3.38 -12.26 -0.87
CA VAL A 36 3.73 -11.00 -1.55
C VAL A 36 5.23 -10.68 -1.36
N LEU A 37 5.75 -10.78 -0.13
CA LEU A 37 7.18 -10.61 0.16
C LEU A 37 8.05 -11.66 -0.54
N GLY A 38 7.63 -12.93 -0.48
CA GLY A 38 8.34 -14.05 -1.09
C GLY A 38 8.46 -13.92 -2.60
N SER A 39 7.40 -13.46 -3.28
CA SER A 39 7.45 -13.21 -4.72
C SER A 39 8.39 -12.05 -5.09
N GLN A 40 8.43 -10.98 -4.30
CA GLN A 40 9.39 -9.88 -4.48
C GLN A 40 10.85 -10.33 -4.25
N LEU A 41 11.11 -11.11 -3.20
CA LEU A 41 12.43 -11.66 -2.89
C LEU A 41 12.90 -12.67 -3.94
N TYR A 42 12.00 -13.53 -4.42
CA TYR A 42 12.30 -14.49 -5.49
C TYR A 42 12.78 -13.79 -6.74
N VAL A 43 12.10 -12.71 -7.15
CA VAL A 43 12.47 -11.92 -8.33
C VAL A 43 13.80 -11.19 -8.11
N MET A 44 14.06 -10.71 -6.90
CA MET A 44 15.32 -10.06 -6.53
C MET A 44 16.51 -11.03 -6.55
N ALA A 45 16.30 -12.29 -6.15
CA ALA A 45 17.34 -13.33 -6.12
C ALA A 45 17.76 -13.81 -7.51
N ARG A 46 17.07 -13.41 -8.59
CA ARG A 46 17.37 -13.84 -9.96
C ARG A 46 18.58 -13.07 -10.51
N PRO A 47 19.70 -13.75 -10.81
CA PRO A 47 20.96 -13.10 -11.21
C PRO A 47 20.93 -12.47 -12.62
N LYS A 48 19.90 -12.74 -13.43
CA LYS A 48 19.80 -12.24 -14.82
C LYS A 48 19.37 -10.78 -14.94
N SER A 49 18.94 -10.11 -13.87
CA SER A 49 18.14 -8.90 -14.02
C SER A 49 18.86 -7.55 -13.94
N SER A 50 20.15 -7.50 -13.62
CA SER A 50 20.85 -6.21 -13.36
C SER A 50 21.80 -5.74 -14.47
N ARG A 51 22.22 -6.61 -15.40
CA ARG A 51 23.27 -6.26 -16.37
C ARG A 51 22.78 -5.59 -17.66
N TYR A 52 21.50 -5.67 -17.98
CA TYR A 52 20.97 -5.24 -19.29
C TYR A 52 20.05 -4.03 -19.25
N CYS A 53 19.64 -3.55 -18.07
CA CYS A 53 18.78 -2.37 -17.95
C CYS A 53 19.50 -1.25 -17.21
N ARG A 54 19.60 -0.06 -17.83
CA ARG A 54 20.30 1.12 -17.27
C ARG A 54 19.58 1.75 -16.07
N GLN A 55 18.36 1.30 -15.76
CA GLN A 55 17.50 1.88 -14.74
C GLN A 55 17.62 1.17 -13.39
N PRO A 56 17.52 1.90 -12.27
CA PRO A 56 17.66 1.34 -10.92
C PRO A 56 16.41 0.57 -10.46
N LEU A 57 15.81 -0.27 -11.31
CA LEU A 57 14.64 -1.09 -10.98
C LEU A 57 14.90 -2.00 -9.78
N LEU A 58 16.11 -2.54 -9.66
CA LEU A 58 16.50 -3.42 -8.55
C LEU A 58 16.55 -2.67 -7.21
N ASN A 59 17.11 -1.45 -7.20
CA ASN A 59 17.14 -0.62 -5.98
C ASN A 59 15.74 -0.20 -5.57
N ASN A 60 14.89 0.13 -6.54
CA ASN A 60 13.49 0.45 -6.30
C ASN A 60 12.70 -0.77 -5.79
N LEU A 61 12.98 -1.98 -6.30
CA LEU A 61 12.39 -3.21 -5.76
C LEU A 61 12.84 -3.48 -4.32
N SER A 62 14.12 -3.25 -4.01
CA SER A 62 14.66 -3.35 -2.64
C SER A 62 13.94 -2.42 -1.65
N ALA A 63 13.75 -1.15 -2.02
CA ALA A 63 12.97 -0.21 -1.23
C ALA A 63 11.50 -0.67 -1.05
N SER A 64 10.90 -1.27 -2.08
CA SER A 64 9.55 -1.86 -2.00
C SER A 64 9.48 -3.05 -1.04
N VAL A 65 10.51 -3.90 -1.00
CA VAL A 65 10.63 -5.01 -0.04
C VAL A 65 10.76 -4.48 1.39
N ALA A 66 11.61 -3.49 1.62
CA ALA A 66 11.78 -2.87 2.94
C ALA A 66 10.45 -2.28 3.46
N LEU A 67 9.70 -1.58 2.60
CA LEU A 67 8.38 -1.06 2.94
C LEU A 67 7.36 -2.19 3.18
N SER A 68 7.47 -3.31 2.46
CA SER A 68 6.59 -4.47 2.65
C SER A 68 6.80 -5.13 4.02
N PHE A 69 8.05 -5.19 4.51
CA PHE A 69 8.34 -5.63 5.89
C PHE A 69 7.71 -4.69 6.91
N ILE A 70 7.88 -3.38 6.76
CA ILE A 70 7.27 -2.38 7.66
C ILE A 70 5.73 -2.51 7.64
N ALA A 71 5.14 -2.70 6.45
CA ALA A 71 3.71 -2.89 6.29
C ALA A 71 3.20 -4.13 7.01
N SER A 72 3.94 -5.25 6.94
CA SER A 72 3.59 -6.48 7.63
C SER A 72 3.59 -6.27 9.16
N GLY A 73 4.58 -5.54 9.69
CA GLY A 73 4.65 -5.17 11.10
C GLY A 73 3.45 -4.33 11.54
N PHE A 74 3.12 -3.29 10.77
CA PHE A 74 1.92 -2.50 11.04
C PHE A 74 0.65 -3.35 10.99
N SER A 75 0.51 -4.24 10.01
CA SER A 75 -0.67 -5.11 9.88
C SER A 75 -0.87 -6.01 11.11
N VAL A 76 0.21 -6.59 11.63
CA VAL A 76 0.17 -7.40 12.87
C VAL A 76 -0.18 -6.53 14.08
N VAL A 77 0.50 -5.39 14.25
CA VAL A 77 0.27 -4.50 15.40
C VAL A 77 -1.17 -3.95 15.41
N PHE A 78 -1.69 -3.51 14.27
CA PHE A 78 -3.06 -2.97 14.15
C PHE A 78 -4.15 -4.03 14.37
N THR A 79 -3.85 -5.31 14.11
CA THR A 79 -4.81 -6.41 14.35
C THR A 79 -4.76 -6.93 15.79
N LEU A 80 -3.66 -6.70 16.51
CA LEU A 80 -3.49 -7.10 17.92
C LEU A 80 -3.94 -6.02 18.91
N LEU A 81 -3.71 -4.74 18.62
CA LEU A 81 -4.03 -3.65 19.54
C LEU A 81 -5.48 -3.19 19.42
N ASP A 82 -6.19 -3.20 20.56
CA ASP A 82 -7.57 -2.73 20.67
C ASP A 82 -7.79 -2.06 22.03
N PRO A 83 -7.92 -0.72 22.13
CA PRO A 83 -7.90 0.27 21.03
C PRO A 83 -6.47 0.57 20.50
N VAL A 84 -6.38 1.04 19.25
CA VAL A 84 -5.09 1.41 18.63
C VAL A 84 -4.68 2.81 19.10
N PRO A 85 -3.45 3.01 19.64
CA PRO A 85 -2.98 4.32 20.08
C PRO A 85 -2.81 5.30 18.92
N GLN A 86 -3.02 6.60 19.20
CA GLN A 86 -3.00 7.66 18.20
C GLN A 86 -1.62 7.85 17.54
N SER A 87 -0.53 7.55 18.25
CA SER A 87 0.82 7.56 17.70
C SER A 87 0.98 6.58 16.53
N LEU A 88 0.44 5.36 16.65
CA LEU A 88 0.48 4.37 15.57
C LEU A 88 -0.36 4.79 14.36
N TRP A 89 -1.48 5.47 14.58
CA TRP A 89 -2.26 6.07 13.49
C TRP A 89 -1.48 7.14 12.73
N ALA A 90 -0.76 8.01 13.45
CA ALA A 90 0.10 9.01 12.81
C ALA A 90 1.22 8.35 12.00
N SER A 91 1.92 7.36 12.57
CA SER A 91 2.95 6.60 11.87
C SER A 91 2.40 5.88 10.63
N TYR A 92 1.19 5.34 10.72
CA TYR A 92 0.51 4.70 9.59
C TYR A 92 0.24 5.67 8.44
N HIS A 93 -0.23 6.90 8.72
CA HIS A 93 -0.43 7.90 7.68
C HIS A 93 0.87 8.39 7.05
N VAL A 94 1.93 8.58 7.85
CA VAL A 94 3.27 8.90 7.35
C VAL A 94 3.79 7.76 6.44
N PHE A 95 3.62 6.51 6.86
CA PHE A 95 3.94 5.34 6.04
C PHE A 95 3.15 5.33 4.73
N GLY A 96 1.89 5.78 4.76
CA GLY A 96 1.09 6.04 3.57
C GLY A 96 1.80 6.98 2.61
N LEU A 97 2.21 8.17 3.05
CA LEU A 97 2.91 9.15 2.20
C LEU A 97 4.20 8.59 1.58
N VAL A 98 5.02 7.90 2.38
CA VAL A 98 6.25 7.23 1.91
C VAL A 98 5.92 6.17 0.86
N SER A 99 4.88 5.36 1.11
CA SER A 99 4.38 4.37 0.15
C SER A 99 3.79 5.00 -1.12
N CYS A 100 3.35 6.27 -1.08
CA CYS A 100 2.95 7.04 -2.26
C CYS A 100 4.16 7.33 -3.13
N GLY A 101 5.17 7.97 -2.54
CA GLY A 101 6.40 8.35 -3.22
C GLY A 101 7.05 7.15 -3.88
N GLN A 102 7.16 6.03 -3.14
CA GLN A 102 7.66 4.79 -3.70
C GLN A 102 6.85 4.28 -4.89
N GLY A 103 5.51 4.35 -4.81
CA GLY A 103 4.64 3.95 -5.91
C GLY A 103 4.83 4.80 -7.16
N LEU A 104 5.00 6.13 -6.99
CA LEU A 104 5.28 7.06 -8.08
C LEU A 104 6.66 6.81 -8.71
N CYS A 105 7.70 6.62 -7.88
CA CYS A 105 9.03 6.25 -8.36
C CYS A 105 8.99 4.93 -9.14
N THR A 106 8.27 3.93 -8.64
CA THR A 106 8.08 2.64 -9.32
C THR A 106 7.36 2.83 -10.65
N ALA A 107 6.32 3.68 -10.71
CA ALA A 107 5.59 3.96 -11.94
C ALA A 107 6.49 4.61 -13.00
N ILE A 108 7.23 5.65 -12.64
CA ILE A 108 8.15 6.36 -13.55
C ILE A 108 9.20 5.39 -14.09
N LEU A 109 9.85 4.64 -13.19
CA LEU A 109 10.86 3.66 -13.58
C LEU A 109 10.30 2.56 -14.46
N THR A 110 9.08 2.08 -14.19
CA THR A 110 8.42 1.07 -15.04
C THR A 110 8.14 1.62 -16.43
N LEU A 111 7.64 2.86 -16.54
CA LEU A 111 7.35 3.51 -17.83
C LEU A 111 8.63 3.72 -18.64
N THR A 112 9.72 4.12 -17.99
CA THR A 112 11.00 4.31 -18.68
C THR A 112 11.66 2.98 -19.02
N ALA A 113 11.36 1.88 -18.33
CA ALA A 113 11.96 0.56 -18.52
C ALA A 113 11.26 -0.30 -19.59
N ALA A 114 10.34 0.25 -20.39
CA ALA A 114 9.60 -0.51 -21.39
C ALA A 114 10.50 -1.28 -22.38
N ALA A 115 11.66 -0.71 -22.72
CA ALA A 115 12.67 -1.37 -23.56
C ALA A 115 13.35 -2.59 -22.90
N CYS A 116 13.23 -2.73 -21.57
CA CYS A 116 13.78 -3.84 -20.78
C CYS A 116 12.77 -4.99 -20.60
N ALA A 117 11.57 -4.90 -21.20
CA ALA A 117 10.57 -5.96 -21.14
C ALA A 117 11.05 -7.27 -21.81
N THR A 118 11.89 -7.16 -22.84
CA THR A 118 12.42 -8.31 -23.60
C THR A 118 13.65 -8.93 -22.95
N THR A 119 14.44 -8.15 -22.21
CA THR A 119 15.69 -8.61 -21.57
C THR A 119 15.49 -9.08 -20.14
N THR A 120 14.54 -8.48 -19.41
CA THR A 120 14.26 -8.77 -18.00
C THR A 120 12.76 -8.81 -17.70
N PRO A 121 12.00 -9.75 -18.29
CA PRO A 121 10.54 -9.77 -18.21
C PRO A 121 10.01 -9.93 -16.78
N GLU A 122 10.61 -10.81 -15.97
CA GLU A 122 10.16 -11.09 -14.60
C GLU A 122 10.14 -9.83 -13.73
N LEU A 123 11.19 -9.00 -13.84
CA LEU A 123 11.33 -7.77 -13.07
C LEU A 123 10.38 -6.67 -13.58
N TYR A 124 10.23 -6.57 -14.90
CA TYR A 124 9.32 -5.60 -15.54
C TYR A 124 7.85 -5.89 -15.17
N TYR A 125 7.38 -7.13 -15.30
CA TYR A 125 6.00 -7.49 -14.97
C TYR A 125 5.68 -7.31 -13.49
N MET A 126 6.61 -7.63 -12.59
CA MET A 126 6.42 -7.36 -11.15
C MET A 126 6.33 -5.87 -10.85
N SER A 127 7.19 -5.05 -11.45
CA SER A 127 7.13 -3.59 -11.32
C SER A 127 5.83 -3.01 -11.89
N LEU A 128 5.34 -3.58 -13.00
CA LEU A 128 4.06 -3.22 -13.62
C LEU A 128 2.89 -3.58 -12.71
N ILE A 129 2.84 -4.79 -12.16
CA ILE A 129 1.80 -5.23 -11.23
C ILE A 129 1.76 -4.31 -9.99
N LEU A 130 2.94 -4.03 -9.41
CA LEU A 130 3.06 -3.11 -8.27
C LEU A 130 2.59 -1.70 -8.60
N THR A 131 2.88 -1.22 -9.81
CA THR A 131 2.45 0.09 -10.31
C THR A 131 0.94 0.15 -10.44
N VAL A 132 0.34 -0.82 -11.14
CA VAL A 132 -1.12 -0.93 -11.33
C VAL A 132 -1.84 -1.01 -9.98
N ALA A 133 -1.37 -1.89 -9.09
CA ALA A 133 -1.92 -2.02 -7.75
C ALA A 133 -1.79 -0.71 -6.94
N SER A 134 -0.67 0.01 -7.09
CA SER A 134 -0.49 1.31 -6.45
C SER A 134 -1.46 2.35 -7.01
N ILE A 135 -1.69 2.42 -8.33
CA ILE A 135 -2.64 3.36 -8.96
C ILE A 135 -4.06 3.10 -8.45
N PHE A 136 -4.52 1.85 -8.46
CA PHE A 136 -5.85 1.50 -7.95
C PHE A 136 -6.01 1.89 -6.48
N SER A 137 -5.01 1.58 -5.65
CA SER A 137 -5.05 1.94 -4.23
C SER A 137 -5.05 3.46 -4.00
N THR A 138 -4.28 4.23 -4.77
CA THR A 138 -4.30 5.70 -4.72
C THR A 138 -5.70 6.21 -5.07
N GLY A 139 -6.30 5.72 -6.16
CA GLY A 139 -7.66 6.08 -6.56
C GLY A 139 -8.71 5.79 -5.48
N PHE A 140 -8.61 4.64 -4.81
CA PHE A 140 -9.51 4.29 -3.70
C PHE A 140 -9.42 5.30 -2.54
N PHE A 141 -8.19 5.67 -2.13
CA PHE A 141 -8.00 6.62 -1.03
C PHE A 141 -8.32 8.06 -1.41
N THR A 142 -8.09 8.48 -2.66
CA THR A 142 -8.49 9.83 -3.10
C THR A 142 -10.00 9.97 -3.16
N VAL A 143 -10.72 8.97 -3.67
CA VAL A 143 -12.19 8.96 -3.68
C VAL A 143 -12.74 8.99 -2.26
N ARG A 144 -12.24 8.11 -1.38
CA ARG A 144 -12.70 8.05 0.02
C ARG A 144 -12.36 9.32 0.80
N GLY A 145 -11.16 9.87 0.60
CA GLY A 145 -10.75 11.14 1.20
C GLY A 145 -11.59 12.31 0.68
N GLY A 146 -11.86 12.34 -0.64
CA GLY A 146 -12.73 13.32 -1.28
C GLY A 146 -14.15 13.29 -0.72
N LEU A 147 -14.78 12.12 -0.68
CA LEU A 147 -16.11 11.90 -0.09
C LEU A 147 -16.19 12.35 1.38
N TRP A 148 -15.14 12.11 2.15
CA TRP A 148 -15.07 12.55 3.53
C TRP A 148 -14.97 14.07 3.65
N LEU A 149 -14.20 14.73 2.76
CA LEU A 149 -14.10 16.18 2.70
C LEU A 149 -15.42 16.83 2.25
N THR A 150 -16.13 16.23 1.30
CA THR A 150 -17.44 16.73 0.86
C THR A 150 -18.49 16.58 1.95
N ASN A 151 -18.51 15.45 2.67
CA ASN A 151 -19.45 15.23 3.78
C ASN A 151 -19.10 16.02 5.05
N ARG A 152 -17.87 16.55 5.15
CA ARG A 152 -17.46 17.47 6.22
C ARG A 152 -17.76 18.92 5.94
N ARG A 153 -18.23 19.28 4.74
CA ARG A 153 -18.77 20.63 4.56
C ARG A 153 -19.94 20.77 5.52
N PRO A 154 -19.92 21.75 6.44
CA PRO A 154 -21.11 22.10 7.19
C PRO A 154 -22.19 22.39 6.16
N GLU A 155 -23.40 21.86 6.35
CA GLU A 155 -24.57 22.49 5.76
C GLU A 155 -24.50 23.96 6.13
N THR A 156 -24.09 24.80 5.18
CA THR A 156 -24.30 26.24 5.26
C THR A 156 -25.79 26.40 5.14
N ASP A 157 -26.49 26.27 6.26
CA ASP A 157 -27.93 26.40 6.36
C ASP A 157 -28.28 27.86 6.03
N PRO A 158 -28.92 28.16 4.87
CA PRO A 158 -29.21 29.54 4.49
C PRO A 158 -30.38 30.14 5.29
N SER A 159 -31.01 29.39 6.21
CA SER A 159 -32.29 29.77 6.79
C SER A 159 -32.23 30.78 7.94
N ARG A 160 -31.04 31.14 8.46
CA ARG A 160 -30.90 32.04 9.61
C ARG A 160 -30.63 33.51 9.23
N ASN A 161 -31.38 34.05 8.27
CA ASN A 161 -31.33 35.48 7.91
C ASN A 161 -32.72 36.14 7.74
N ASN A 162 -33.81 35.46 8.09
CA ASN A 162 -35.17 36.03 8.01
C ASN A 162 -35.75 36.48 9.36
N GLU A 163 -34.93 36.61 10.40
CA GLU A 163 -35.35 37.20 11.69
C GLU A 163 -34.34 38.26 12.15
N ARG A 164 -34.34 39.42 11.47
CA ARG A 164 -33.87 40.66 12.09
C ARG A 164 -34.49 41.89 11.45
#